data_AF-A0A1U8IWL4-F1
#
_entry.id   AF-A0A1U8IWL4-F1
#
_cell.length_a   1.000
_cell.length_b   1.000
_cell.length_c   1.000
_cell.angle_alpha   90.00
_cell.angle_beta   90.00
_cell.angle_gamma   90.00
#
_symmetry.space_group_name_H-M   'P 1'
#
loop_
_entity.id
_entity.type
_entity.pdbx_description
1 polymer ?
#
loop_
_entity_poly.entity_id
_entity_poly.type
_entity_poly.pdbx_seq_one_letter_code
_entity_poly.pdbx_strand_id
1 'polypeptide(L)'
;MATAIWRNASRLRSFNRCLYARSLSQFRSSIPSSTTTPHSLCAPSLPSFPPAIPVGAEFKSLGIYGRFLSNSTATPTENQEKPSSSLKTNSEETQNTGGSQQSSGSEGKPVRGGPVSWLSFLLLLATGIGIIFYYDNLKKRHIEEISNASKAVKEGPSAGKAAIGGPFNLVNHDGKRVTEKDFKGKWTLVYFGFTHCPDICPDELLKLAAAIDKIKEKAGIDIVPVFISVDPERDTIEQVREYVKEFHPKLVGLTGTPDEIKKVARAYRVYYMKTAEEDSDYLVDHSIVMYLMDPNMEFVKFFGKNNDVNSLTDGVIKEISQRKK
;
A
#
# COMPACT_ATOMS: atom_id res chain seq x y z
N MET A 1 -45.63 33.59 -14.99
CA MET A 1 -45.90 32.17 -14.67
C MET A 1 -44.56 31.44 -14.78
N ALA A 2 -43.97 30.77 -13.81
CA ALA A 2 -44.33 30.47 -12.43
C ALA A 2 -43.01 30.37 -11.64
N THR A 3 -42.92 31.10 -10.53
CA THR A 3 -41.91 30.98 -9.48
C THR A 3 -42.53 30.18 -8.35
N ALA A 4 -42.18 28.90 -8.21
CA ALA A 4 -42.34 28.12 -6.98
C ALA A 4 -41.92 26.68 -7.28
N ILE A 5 -40.90 26.19 -6.59
CA ILE A 5 -40.73 24.85 -5.99
C ILE A 5 -39.27 24.80 -5.54
N TRP A 6 -38.96 25.58 -4.52
CA TRP A 6 -37.77 25.38 -3.70
C TRP A 6 -38.13 25.81 -2.28
N ARG A 7 -38.82 24.92 -1.56
CA ARG A 7 -39.12 25.02 -0.12
C ARG A 7 -39.98 23.85 0.35
N ASN A 8 -39.48 22.61 0.34
CA ASN A 8 -40.07 21.56 1.21
C ASN A 8 -39.25 20.26 1.33
N ALA A 9 -38.07 20.28 1.98
CA ALA A 9 -37.36 19.02 2.28
C ALA A 9 -36.53 19.02 3.58
N SER A 10 -36.81 19.91 4.54
CA SER A 10 -36.03 20.00 5.80
C SER A 10 -36.85 19.84 7.08
N ARG A 11 -38.11 19.36 7.00
CA ARG A 11 -39.04 19.35 8.15
C ARG A 11 -39.57 17.98 8.58
N LEU A 12 -38.81 16.90 8.36
CA LEU A 12 -39.26 15.53 8.68
C LEU A 12 -38.20 14.61 9.29
N ARG A 13 -37.16 15.16 9.94
CA ARG A 13 -36.13 14.35 10.65
C ARG A 13 -36.03 14.60 12.15
N SER A 14 -36.93 15.38 12.76
CA SER A 14 -36.90 15.71 14.19
C SER A 14 -37.92 14.96 15.06
N PHE A 15 -38.63 13.96 14.55
CA PHE A 15 -39.72 13.29 15.30
C PHE A 15 -39.41 11.89 15.86
N ASN A 16 -38.22 11.32 15.63
CA ASN A 16 -37.86 9.97 16.10
C ASN A 16 -36.90 9.92 17.29
N ARG A 17 -36.91 10.94 18.16
CA ARG A 17 -36.01 11.02 19.33
C ARG A 17 -36.68 11.17 20.70
N CYS A 18 -37.99 10.87 20.80
CA CYS A 18 -38.74 11.12 22.05
C CYS A 18 -39.56 9.92 22.55
N LEU A 19 -39.07 8.69 22.42
CA LEU A 19 -39.72 7.51 23.04
C LEU A 19 -38.74 6.43 23.55
N TYR A 20 -37.60 6.80 24.14
CA TYR A 20 -36.77 5.87 24.94
C TYR A 20 -36.05 6.63 26.06
N ALA A 21 -36.81 7.17 27.02
CA ALA A 21 -36.28 7.70 28.27
C ALA A 21 -37.36 7.64 29.36
N ARG A 22 -37.73 6.42 29.77
CA ARG A 22 -38.59 6.20 30.94
C ARG A 22 -38.51 4.75 31.41
N SER A 23 -37.45 4.38 32.10
CA SER A 23 -37.49 3.31 33.10
C SER A 23 -36.21 3.33 33.92
N LEU A 24 -36.33 3.02 35.22
CA LEU A 24 -35.28 2.83 36.22
C LEU A 24 -34.78 4.09 36.96
N SER A 25 -35.67 4.69 37.75
CA SER A 25 -35.29 5.46 38.94
C SER A 25 -36.25 5.19 40.09
N GLN A 26 -36.13 4.03 40.72
CA GLN A 26 -36.67 3.76 42.05
C GLN A 26 -36.02 2.48 42.57
N PHE A 27 -35.04 2.60 43.46
CA PHE A 27 -34.99 1.90 44.76
C PHE A 27 -33.79 2.44 45.54
N ARG A 28 -34.13 3.28 46.51
CA ARG A 28 -33.25 3.81 47.56
C ARG A 28 -33.72 3.12 48.84
N SER A 29 -32.87 2.30 49.46
CA SER A 29 -33.09 1.86 50.84
C SER A 29 -31.78 1.42 51.49
N SER A 30 -31.36 2.27 52.43
CA SER A 30 -30.85 1.96 53.78
C SER A 30 -29.64 1.02 53.97
N ILE A 31 -28.57 1.68 54.41
CA ILE A 31 -27.42 1.20 55.20
C ILE A 31 -27.91 0.58 56.53
N PRO A 32 -27.24 -0.46 57.05
CA PRO A 32 -26.54 -0.26 58.33
C PRO A 32 -25.11 -0.82 58.34
N SER A 33 -24.26 -0.13 59.08
CA SER A 33 -22.86 -0.47 59.36
C SER A 33 -22.77 -1.43 60.55
N SER A 34 -21.92 -2.45 60.47
CA SER A 34 -21.24 -3.01 61.65
C SER A 34 -19.92 -3.68 61.25
N THR A 35 -18.85 -3.13 61.82
CA THR A 35 -17.48 -3.62 61.91
C THR A 35 -17.42 -5.04 62.52
N THR A 36 -16.45 -5.87 62.09
CA THR A 36 -15.55 -6.72 62.92
C THR A 36 -14.93 -7.85 62.05
N THR A 37 -13.61 -7.78 61.82
CA THR A 37 -12.72 -8.91 61.48
C THR A 37 -12.43 -9.73 62.75
N PRO A 38 -11.80 -10.95 62.78
CA PRO A 38 -10.88 -11.54 61.79
C PRO A 38 -10.92 -13.09 61.63
N HIS A 39 -9.99 -13.60 60.81
CA HIS A 39 -9.39 -14.94 60.77
C HIS A 39 -10.04 -16.10 59.98
N SER A 40 -9.14 -16.76 59.22
CA SER A 40 -9.01 -18.21 58.99
C SER A 40 -9.43 -18.75 57.61
N LEU A 41 -8.39 -19.05 56.81
CA LEU A 41 -8.10 -20.33 56.13
C LEU A 41 -9.29 -21.22 55.73
N CYS A 42 -9.43 -21.47 54.42
CA CYS A 42 -9.31 -22.80 53.80
C CYS A 42 -9.75 -22.78 52.32
N ALA A 43 -8.88 -23.25 51.43
CA ALA A 43 -9.29 -23.93 50.20
C ALA A 43 -9.88 -25.32 50.57
N PRO A 44 -10.68 -25.97 49.71
CA PRO A 44 -10.06 -26.85 48.71
C PRO A 44 -10.87 -27.10 47.40
N SER A 45 -10.12 -27.71 46.46
CA SER A 45 -10.49 -28.82 45.55
C SER A 45 -11.37 -28.63 44.30
N LEU A 46 -10.71 -28.89 43.17
CA LEU A 46 -11.19 -29.49 41.91
C LEU A 46 -11.97 -30.80 42.11
N PRO A 47 -12.77 -31.24 41.12
CA PRO A 47 -12.31 -32.29 40.17
C PRO A 47 -12.72 -31.96 38.70
N SER A 48 -11.88 -32.09 37.66
CA SER A 48 -11.38 -33.29 36.93
C SER A 48 -12.46 -34.23 36.37
N PHE A 49 -12.78 -34.15 35.06
CA PHE A 49 -12.50 -35.13 33.99
C PHE A 49 -13.44 -34.98 32.74
N PRO A 50 -12.98 -35.31 31.51
CA PRO A 50 -13.70 -35.29 30.22
C PRO A 50 -14.32 -36.71 29.96
N PRO A 51 -14.65 -37.22 28.74
CA PRO A 51 -14.61 -36.71 27.35
C PRO A 51 -15.89 -37.00 26.52
N ALA A 52 -15.94 -36.60 25.23
CA ALA A 52 -16.55 -37.42 24.16
C ALA A 52 -16.41 -36.77 22.77
N ILE A 53 -15.67 -37.47 21.93
CA ILE A 53 -15.63 -37.39 20.47
C ILE A 53 -16.93 -38.01 19.90
N PRO A 54 -17.37 -37.63 18.69
CA PRO A 54 -17.67 -38.68 17.73
C PRO A 54 -16.90 -38.50 16.42
N VAL A 55 -16.19 -39.58 16.08
CA VAL A 55 -15.66 -39.96 14.78
C VAL A 55 -16.82 -40.54 13.97
N GLY A 56 -16.84 -40.24 12.67
CA GLY A 56 -17.25 -41.23 11.67
C GLY A 56 -18.64 -41.05 11.06
N ALA A 57 -18.68 -40.40 9.91
CA ALA A 57 -19.48 -40.88 8.78
C ALA A 57 -18.67 -40.63 7.50
N GLU A 58 -18.17 -41.72 6.95
CA GLU A 58 -17.37 -41.84 5.75
C GLU A 58 -18.24 -42.48 4.63
N PHE A 59 -17.77 -42.38 3.38
CA PHE A 59 -18.11 -43.18 2.21
C PHE A 59 -19.30 -42.82 1.30
N LYS A 60 -18.98 -42.21 0.13
CA LYS A 60 -18.87 -42.85 -1.21
C LYS A 60 -18.71 -41.74 -2.27
N SER A 61 -17.53 -41.52 -2.85
CA SER A 61 -16.93 -42.27 -3.97
C SER A 61 -17.90 -42.53 -5.12
N LEU A 62 -17.80 -41.71 -6.16
CA LEU A 62 -18.11 -42.06 -7.55
C LEU A 62 -17.04 -41.39 -8.41
N GLY A 63 -16.23 -42.22 -9.06
CA GLY A 63 -15.10 -41.80 -9.87
C GLY A 63 -15.44 -41.53 -11.33
N ILE A 64 -14.48 -40.83 -11.94
CA ILE A 64 -14.01 -40.94 -13.33
C ILE A 64 -15.00 -40.47 -14.40
N TYR A 65 -14.70 -39.31 -14.99
CA TYR A 65 -14.30 -39.20 -16.40
C TYR A 65 -13.56 -37.89 -16.62
N GLY A 66 -12.25 -37.98 -16.88
CA GLY A 66 -11.48 -36.87 -17.45
C GLY A 66 -11.71 -36.80 -18.95
N ARG A 67 -11.94 -35.59 -19.48
CA ARG A 67 -11.51 -35.19 -20.81
C ARG A 67 -11.11 -33.72 -20.82
N PHE A 68 -9.83 -33.55 -21.09
CA PHE A 68 -9.17 -32.39 -21.68
C PHE A 68 -10.06 -31.59 -22.63
N LEU A 69 -10.10 -30.28 -22.43
CA LEU A 69 -10.25 -29.30 -23.50
C LEU A 69 -9.30 -28.13 -23.21
N SER A 70 -8.05 -28.30 -23.63
CA SER A 70 -7.15 -27.20 -23.95
C SER A 70 -7.69 -26.49 -25.18
N ASN A 71 -7.96 -25.19 -25.09
CA ASN A 71 -8.11 -24.35 -26.26
C ASN A 71 -6.75 -23.73 -26.55
N SER A 72 -6.08 -24.30 -27.56
CA SER A 72 -4.87 -23.77 -28.17
C SER A 72 -5.23 -22.61 -29.09
N THR A 73 -4.57 -21.47 -28.89
CA THR A 73 -4.06 -20.62 -29.98
C THR A 73 -2.75 -19.98 -29.51
N ALA A 74 -1.70 -20.80 -29.49
CA ALA A 74 -0.34 -20.31 -29.64
C ALA A 74 0.01 -20.44 -31.13
N THR A 75 0.17 -19.30 -31.80
CA THR A 75 0.84 -19.21 -33.11
C THR A 75 2.35 -19.22 -32.87
N PRO A 76 3.10 -20.11 -33.54
CA PRO A 76 4.55 -20.08 -33.51
C PRO A 76 5.11 -19.08 -34.51
N THR A 77 6.26 -18.56 -34.14
CA THR A 77 7.26 -17.85 -34.93
C THR A 77 7.81 -18.76 -36.03
N GLU A 78 7.82 -18.31 -37.29
CA GLU A 78 8.87 -18.70 -38.24
C GLU A 78 9.11 -17.57 -39.25
N ASN A 79 10.39 -17.27 -39.43
CA ASN A 79 10.95 -16.36 -40.41
C ASN A 79 10.52 -16.76 -41.83
N GLN A 80 10.18 -15.80 -42.69
CA GLN A 80 10.56 -15.89 -44.10
C GLN A 80 10.54 -14.56 -44.84
N GLU A 81 11.62 -14.39 -45.59
CA GLU A 81 11.94 -13.33 -46.52
C GLU A 81 11.12 -13.43 -47.83
N LYS A 82 10.86 -12.26 -48.42
CA LYS A 82 10.83 -11.96 -49.88
C LYS A 82 9.88 -12.73 -50.83
N PRO A 83 9.62 -12.18 -52.04
CA PRO A 83 8.32 -12.27 -52.69
C PRO A 83 8.31 -13.13 -53.97
N SER A 84 7.08 -13.31 -54.46
CA SER A 84 6.66 -13.35 -55.88
C SER A 84 7.22 -14.43 -56.81
N SER A 85 6.33 -15.40 -57.08
CA SER A 85 5.80 -15.80 -58.39
C SER A 85 6.72 -16.03 -59.61
N SER A 86 6.45 -17.20 -60.21
CA SER A 86 6.48 -17.56 -61.63
C SER A 86 7.81 -17.93 -62.30
N LEU A 87 7.81 -19.18 -62.75
CA LEU A 87 8.77 -19.87 -63.58
C LEU A 87 8.86 -19.35 -65.03
N LYS A 88 10.05 -19.62 -65.62
CA LYS A 88 10.35 -19.92 -67.04
C LYS A 88 10.43 -18.69 -67.97
N THR A 89 11.44 -18.48 -68.83
CA THR A 89 12.44 -19.36 -69.48
C THR A 89 13.62 -18.49 -69.97
N ASN A 90 14.80 -19.10 -70.14
CA ASN A 90 15.99 -18.54 -70.79
C ASN A 90 15.77 -18.15 -72.26
N SER A 91 16.65 -17.25 -72.74
CA SER A 91 17.29 -17.14 -74.07
C SER A 91 17.58 -15.66 -74.33
N GLU A 92 18.83 -15.23 -74.21
CA GLU A 92 19.78 -15.07 -75.33
C GLU A 92 19.42 -13.95 -76.31
N GLU A 93 20.48 -13.20 -76.62
CA GLU A 93 20.73 -12.53 -77.88
C GLU A 93 20.68 -11.00 -77.91
N THR A 94 21.73 -10.54 -78.59
CA THR A 94 22.29 -9.23 -78.70
C THR A 94 21.90 -8.66 -80.05
N GLN A 95 21.89 -7.33 -80.12
CA GLN A 95 22.04 -6.49 -81.32
C GLN A 95 20.84 -6.24 -82.25
N ASN A 96 20.64 -4.92 -82.41
CA ASN A 96 20.37 -4.18 -83.65
C ASN A 96 19.06 -4.54 -84.39
N THR A 97 18.29 -3.60 -84.93
CA THR A 97 18.69 -2.54 -85.85
C THR A 97 17.43 -1.75 -86.24
N GLY A 98 17.60 -0.49 -86.67
CA GLY A 98 16.64 0.22 -87.53
C GLY A 98 15.53 0.95 -86.74
N GLY A 99 15.54 2.28 -86.70
CA GLY A 99 15.14 3.14 -87.83
C GLY A 99 13.62 3.28 -87.77
N SER A 100 13.01 4.44 -87.58
CA SER A 100 13.27 5.71 -88.22
C SER A 100 12.36 6.78 -87.57
N GLN A 101 12.86 8.02 -87.57
CA GLN A 101 12.16 9.30 -87.79
C GLN A 101 10.85 9.55 -87.00
N GLN A 102 10.67 10.68 -86.34
CA GLN A 102 10.77 11.99 -86.99
C GLN A 102 10.87 13.13 -85.97
N SER A 103 11.74 14.07 -86.32
CA SER A 103 12.00 15.33 -85.67
C SER A 103 10.90 16.37 -85.90
N SER A 104 10.46 17.00 -84.82
CA SER A 104 10.25 18.45 -84.68
C SER A 104 10.09 18.69 -83.17
N GLY A 105 10.77 19.58 -82.46
CA GLY A 105 11.54 20.77 -82.81
C GLY A 105 11.12 21.85 -81.81
N SER A 106 11.73 21.86 -80.61
CA SER A 106 12.08 23.05 -79.79
C SER A 106 12.26 22.71 -78.29
N GLU A 107 13.54 22.68 -77.89
CA GLU A 107 14.14 23.07 -76.61
C GLU A 107 13.42 22.79 -75.27
N GLY A 108 13.75 21.64 -74.67
CA GLY A 108 13.59 21.39 -73.23
C GLY A 108 14.87 21.66 -72.45
N LYS A 109 14.78 22.42 -71.35
CA LYS A 109 15.85 22.49 -70.32
C LYS A 109 15.97 21.14 -69.60
N PRO A 110 17.17 20.68 -69.23
CA PRO A 110 17.35 19.37 -68.63
C PRO A 110 16.83 19.36 -67.17
N VAL A 111 15.78 18.60 -66.90
CA VAL A 111 15.39 18.27 -65.51
C VAL A 111 16.33 17.18 -65.01
N ARG A 112 17.34 17.58 -64.24
CA ARG A 112 18.20 16.69 -63.47
C ARG A 112 17.83 16.80 -61.99
N GLY A 113 17.30 15.73 -61.41
CA GLY A 113 17.07 15.64 -59.97
C GLY A 113 16.43 14.32 -59.60
N GLY A 114 17.10 13.54 -58.74
CA GLY A 114 16.67 12.21 -58.30
C GLY A 114 15.35 12.20 -57.51
N PRO A 115 14.90 11.02 -57.05
CA PRO A 115 13.50 10.75 -56.69
C PRO A 115 12.91 11.53 -55.49
N VAL A 116 13.64 12.46 -54.88
CA VAL A 116 13.10 13.30 -53.79
C VAL A 116 13.73 14.70 -53.83
N SER A 117 12.90 15.73 -54.04
CA SER A 117 13.31 17.13 -53.96
C SER A 117 13.56 17.53 -52.50
N TRP A 118 14.57 18.37 -52.25
CA TRP A 118 14.80 19.01 -50.94
C TRP A 118 13.54 19.73 -50.43
N LEU A 119 12.71 20.22 -51.34
CA LEU A 119 11.44 20.86 -51.03
C LEU A 119 10.44 19.88 -50.40
N SER A 120 10.41 18.63 -50.85
CA SER A 120 9.57 17.57 -50.28
C SER A 120 10.02 17.20 -48.86
N PHE A 121 11.33 17.21 -48.60
CA PHE A 121 11.88 16.95 -47.26
C PHE A 121 11.53 18.07 -46.26
N LEU A 122 11.60 19.33 -46.70
CA LEU A 122 11.18 20.47 -45.88
C LEU A 122 9.68 20.43 -45.56
N LEU A 123 8.85 20.03 -46.52
CA LEU A 123 7.40 19.91 -46.31
C LEU A 123 7.06 18.77 -45.34
N LEU A 124 7.76 17.63 -45.42
CA LEU A 124 7.59 16.53 -44.48
C LEU A 124 8.04 16.90 -43.06
N LEU A 125 9.16 17.64 -42.93
CA LEU A 125 9.60 18.17 -41.63
C LEU A 125 8.60 19.16 -41.05
N ALA A 126 8.09 20.09 -41.85
CA ALA A 126 7.12 21.09 -41.40
C ALA A 126 5.80 20.43 -40.94
N THR A 127 5.30 19.46 -41.71
CA THR A 127 4.10 18.70 -41.33
C THR A 127 4.33 17.82 -40.10
N GLY A 128 5.50 17.18 -39.99
CA GLY A 128 5.90 16.43 -38.78
C GLY A 128 5.95 17.31 -37.53
N ILE A 129 6.59 18.48 -37.60
CA ILE A 129 6.66 19.43 -36.48
C ILE A 129 5.26 19.95 -36.11
N GLY A 130 4.42 20.26 -37.09
CA GLY A 130 3.04 20.70 -36.86
C GLY A 130 2.19 19.63 -36.16
N ILE A 131 2.33 18.36 -36.57
CA ILE A 131 1.65 17.23 -35.93
C ILE A 131 2.15 17.02 -34.50
N ILE A 132 3.47 17.06 -34.27
CA ILE A 132 4.05 16.96 -32.92
C ILE A 132 3.54 18.10 -32.03
N PHE A 133 3.55 19.34 -32.52
CA PHE A 133 3.03 20.50 -31.78
C PHE A 133 1.53 20.38 -31.48
N TYR A 134 0.73 19.89 -32.42
CA TYR A 134 -0.71 19.65 -32.23
C TYR A 134 -0.98 18.58 -31.17
N TYR A 135 -0.28 17.44 -31.24
CA TYR A 135 -0.41 16.37 -30.25
C TYR A 135 0.14 16.79 -28.88
N ASP A 136 1.24 17.53 -28.81
CA ASP A 136 1.78 18.05 -27.56
C ASP A 136 0.82 19.06 -26.91
N ASN A 137 0.16 19.91 -27.71
CA ASN A 137 -0.81 20.87 -27.22
C ASN A 137 -2.12 20.21 -26.73
N LEU A 138 -2.54 19.12 -27.37
CA LEU A 138 -3.66 18.29 -26.88
C LEU A 138 -3.30 17.49 -25.62
N LYS A 139 -2.12 16.86 -25.61
CA LYS A 139 -1.66 16.01 -24.50
C LYS A 139 -1.43 16.81 -23.22
N LYS A 140 -0.98 18.07 -23.33
CA LYS A 140 -0.84 18.99 -22.18
C LYS A 140 -2.15 19.15 -21.41
N ARG A 141 -3.29 19.31 -22.10
CA ARG A 141 -4.60 19.48 -21.45
C ARG A 141 -5.04 18.24 -20.67
N HIS A 142 -4.89 17.05 -21.25
CA HIS A 142 -5.23 15.81 -20.54
C HIS A 142 -4.24 15.46 -19.42
N ILE A 143 -2.94 15.76 -19.58
CA ILE A 143 -1.96 15.59 -18.49
C ILE A 143 -2.29 16.54 -17.33
N GLU A 144 -2.67 17.79 -17.62
CA GLU A 144 -3.05 18.77 -16.61
C GLU A 144 -4.37 18.39 -15.91
N GLU A 145 -5.37 17.92 -16.65
CA GLU A 145 -6.62 17.38 -16.10
C GLU A 145 -6.38 16.15 -15.22
N ILE A 146 -5.55 15.19 -15.66
CA ILE A 146 -5.18 14.01 -14.87
C ILE A 146 -4.37 14.42 -13.64
N SER A 147 -3.46 15.37 -13.77
CA SER A 147 -2.69 15.93 -12.65
C SER A 147 -3.61 16.60 -11.63
N ASN A 148 -4.52 17.45 -12.08
CA ASN A 148 -5.47 18.16 -11.24
C ASN A 148 -6.49 17.21 -10.60
N ALA A 149 -7.00 16.23 -11.34
CA ALA A 149 -7.85 15.17 -10.81
C ALA A 149 -7.10 14.31 -9.78
N SER A 150 -5.83 13.96 -10.04
CA SER A 150 -5.01 13.21 -9.08
C SER A 150 -4.71 14.00 -7.81
N LYS A 151 -4.52 15.33 -7.91
CA LYS A 151 -4.40 16.22 -6.76
C LYS A 151 -5.72 16.31 -6.00
N ALA A 152 -6.85 16.50 -6.68
CA ALA A 152 -8.17 16.55 -6.06
C ALA A 152 -8.57 15.22 -5.40
N VAL A 153 -8.12 14.07 -5.91
CA VAL A 153 -8.31 12.76 -5.25
C VAL A 153 -7.40 12.62 -4.04
N LYS A 154 -6.14 13.08 -4.11
CA LYS A 154 -5.24 13.13 -2.94
C LYS A 154 -5.75 14.07 -1.86
N GLU A 155 -6.46 15.13 -2.24
CA GLU A 155 -7.03 16.16 -1.36
C GLU A 155 -8.55 16.00 -1.16
N GLY A 156 -9.11 14.84 -1.56
CA GLY A 156 -10.54 14.56 -1.43
C GLY A 156 -11.02 14.76 0.00
N PRO A 157 -12.32 15.04 0.21
CA PRO A 157 -12.85 15.40 1.51
C PRO A 157 -12.38 14.39 2.54
N SER A 158 -11.58 14.87 3.49
CA SER A 158 -11.00 14.07 4.56
C SER A 158 -12.17 13.42 5.31
N ALA A 159 -12.53 12.20 4.92
CA ALA A 159 -13.37 11.33 5.71
C ALA A 159 -12.72 11.32 7.09
N GLY A 160 -13.44 11.83 8.10
CA GLY A 160 -12.86 12.45 9.29
C GLY A 160 -11.60 11.76 9.79
N LYS A 161 -10.55 12.55 10.06
CA LYS A 161 -9.20 12.15 10.52
C LYS A 161 -9.24 10.74 11.09
N ALA A 162 -8.77 9.76 10.29
CA ALA A 162 -8.83 8.36 10.66
C ALA A 162 -8.30 8.22 12.10
N ALA A 163 -9.13 7.68 12.99
CA ALA A 163 -8.76 7.48 14.38
C ALA A 163 -7.76 6.31 14.46
N ILE A 164 -6.52 6.61 14.09
CA ILE A 164 -5.36 5.74 14.16
C ILE A 164 -4.55 6.17 15.39
N GLY A 165 -4.24 5.20 16.24
CA GLY A 165 -3.59 5.41 17.52
C GLY A 165 -4.56 5.30 18.68
N GLY A 166 -4.00 5.19 19.88
CA GLY A 166 -4.76 5.02 21.11
C GLY A 166 -3.83 4.68 22.27
N PRO A 167 -4.35 4.66 23.50
CA PRO A 167 -3.55 4.36 24.67
C PRO A 167 -3.06 2.91 24.61
N PHE A 168 -1.81 2.70 25.00
CA PHE A 168 -1.24 1.37 25.15
C PHE A 168 -0.45 1.27 26.45
N ASN A 169 -0.30 0.04 26.94
CA ASN A 169 0.54 -0.27 28.08
C ASN A 169 1.30 -1.54 27.69
N LEU A 170 2.58 -1.35 27.34
CA LEU A 170 3.46 -2.40 26.83
C LEU A 170 4.71 -2.45 27.70
N VAL A 171 5.55 -3.45 27.47
CA VAL A 171 6.85 -3.60 28.12
C VAL A 171 7.92 -3.30 27.09
N ASN A 172 8.86 -2.42 27.43
CA ASN A 172 10.00 -2.14 26.58
C ASN A 172 11.06 -3.26 26.69
N HIS A 173 12.00 -3.26 25.76
CA HIS A 173 13.15 -4.19 25.73
C HIS A 173 14.09 -4.11 26.95
N ASP A 174 13.93 -3.13 27.84
CA ASP A 174 14.64 -3.05 29.14
C ASP A 174 13.83 -3.66 30.29
N GLY A 175 12.65 -4.22 30.02
CA GLY A 175 11.73 -4.78 31.01
C GLY A 175 10.87 -3.76 31.76
N LYS A 176 10.87 -2.49 31.35
CA LYS A 176 10.05 -1.42 31.94
C LYS A 176 8.71 -1.32 31.24
N ARG A 177 7.63 -1.14 32.02
CA ARG A 177 6.32 -0.80 31.45
C ARG A 177 6.33 0.63 30.93
N VAL A 178 5.84 0.79 29.70
CA VAL A 178 5.75 2.07 28.99
C VAL A 178 4.37 2.23 28.36
N THR A 179 3.99 3.48 28.20
CA THR A 179 2.71 3.91 27.64
C THR A 179 2.94 4.91 26.52
N GLU A 180 1.89 5.31 25.82
CA GLU A 180 1.98 6.36 24.81
C GLU A 180 2.49 7.69 25.39
N LYS A 181 2.32 7.91 26.69
CA LYS A 181 2.73 9.15 27.37
C LYS A 181 4.24 9.30 27.44
N ASP A 182 4.97 8.19 27.52
CA ASP A 182 6.43 8.17 27.61
C ASP A 182 7.11 8.61 26.31
N PHE A 183 6.37 8.56 25.19
CA PHE A 183 6.82 9.00 23.87
C PHE A 183 6.39 10.44 23.53
N LYS A 184 5.66 11.11 24.42
CA LYS A 184 5.29 12.52 24.22
C LYS A 184 6.51 13.44 24.25
N GLY A 185 6.42 14.55 23.52
CA GLY A 185 7.47 15.54 23.34
C GLY A 185 8.45 15.21 22.22
N LYS A 186 8.37 14.02 21.60
CA LYS A 186 9.26 13.60 20.50
C LYS A 186 8.46 13.09 19.30
N TRP A 187 8.99 13.31 18.11
CA TRP A 187 8.48 12.67 16.91
C TRP A 187 8.80 11.18 16.96
N THR A 188 7.81 10.34 16.66
CA THR A 188 7.93 8.89 16.80
C THR A 188 7.53 8.20 15.50
N LEU A 189 8.33 7.25 15.04
CA LEU A 189 7.99 6.36 13.94
C LEU A 189 7.71 4.96 14.49
N VAL A 190 6.46 4.53 14.42
CA VAL A 190 6.01 3.24 14.94
C VAL A 190 5.92 2.23 13.80
N TYR A 191 6.60 1.11 13.94
CA TYR A 191 6.55 -0.02 13.01
C TYR A 191 6.10 -1.29 13.76
N PHE A 192 5.21 -2.06 13.15
CA PHE A 192 4.71 -3.32 13.69
C PHE A 192 5.35 -4.47 12.91
N GLY A 193 5.89 -5.45 13.63
CA GLY A 193 6.54 -6.63 13.04
C GLY A 193 6.79 -7.72 14.07
N PHE A 194 7.63 -8.69 13.76
CA PHE A 194 8.01 -9.77 14.68
C PHE A 194 9.45 -10.19 14.41
N THR A 195 10.17 -10.71 15.42
CA THR A 195 11.62 -10.93 15.30
C THR A 195 11.98 -12.12 14.40
N HIS A 196 11.06 -13.06 14.21
CA HIS A 196 11.25 -14.27 13.40
C HIS A 196 10.86 -14.09 11.92
N CYS A 197 10.73 -12.85 11.44
CA CYS A 197 10.40 -12.58 10.04
C CYS A 197 11.64 -12.80 9.16
N PRO A 198 11.57 -13.65 8.13
CA PRO A 198 12.76 -14.02 7.34
C PRO A 198 13.35 -12.85 6.55
N ASP A 199 12.50 -12.00 5.95
CA ASP A 199 12.96 -10.98 5.00
C ASP A 199 12.40 -9.57 5.27
N ILE A 200 11.08 -9.46 5.46
CA ILE A 200 10.37 -8.16 5.39
C ILE A 200 10.69 -7.23 6.57
N CYS A 201 10.67 -7.75 7.81
CA CYS A 201 10.93 -6.90 8.98
C CYS A 201 12.37 -6.37 9.02
N PRO A 202 13.41 -7.21 8.80
CA PRO A 202 14.78 -6.73 8.73
C PRO A 202 14.99 -5.61 7.70
N ASP A 203 14.45 -5.78 6.48
CA ASP A 203 14.56 -4.79 5.41
C ASP A 203 13.90 -3.44 5.77
N GLU A 204 12.71 -3.47 6.35
CA GLU A 204 12.02 -2.26 6.77
C GLU A 204 12.71 -1.57 7.96
N LEU A 205 13.27 -2.32 8.91
CA LEU A 205 14.01 -1.75 10.04
C LEU A 205 15.34 -1.13 9.62
N LEU A 206 16.07 -1.74 8.67
CA LEU A 206 17.28 -1.15 8.09
C LEU A 206 16.96 0.15 7.34
N LYS A 207 15.86 0.15 6.57
CA LYS A 207 15.37 1.35 5.88
C LYS A 207 15.00 2.45 6.88
N LEU A 208 14.31 2.11 7.97
CA LEU A 208 13.93 3.03 9.03
C LEU A 208 15.16 3.62 9.74
N ALA A 209 16.14 2.79 10.08
CA ALA A 209 17.39 3.23 10.71
C ALA A 209 18.12 4.25 9.83
N ALA A 210 18.34 3.91 8.55
CA ALA A 210 18.99 4.80 7.58
C ALA A 210 18.22 6.11 7.37
N ALA A 211 16.88 6.07 7.37
CA ALA A 211 16.06 7.27 7.24
C ALA A 211 16.21 8.18 8.47
N ILE A 212 16.29 7.64 9.68
CA ILE A 212 16.41 8.42 10.91
C ILE A 212 17.74 9.18 10.96
N ASP A 213 18.83 8.52 10.58
CA ASP A 213 20.15 9.17 10.50
C ASP A 213 20.14 10.30 9.46
N LYS A 214 19.56 10.06 8.28
CA LYS A 214 19.42 11.09 7.23
C LYS A 214 18.54 12.25 7.64
N ILE A 215 17.44 12.01 8.36
CA ILE A 215 16.58 13.08 8.86
C ILE A 215 17.35 13.96 9.86
N LYS A 216 18.13 13.33 10.75
CA LYS A 216 18.97 14.04 11.71
C LYS A 216 20.04 14.88 10.99
N GLU A 217 20.70 14.32 9.98
CA GLU A 217 21.72 15.03 9.19
C GLU A 217 21.12 16.22 8.41
N LYS A 218 20.00 16.02 7.70
CA LYS A 218 19.41 17.04 6.83
C LYS A 218 18.67 18.15 7.60
N ALA A 219 17.95 17.80 8.67
CA ALA A 219 17.01 18.71 9.32
C ALA A 219 17.30 18.95 10.82
N GLY A 220 18.26 18.23 11.42
CA GLY A 220 18.56 18.33 12.85
C GLY A 220 17.42 17.87 13.75
N ILE A 221 16.49 17.06 13.23
CA ILE A 221 15.31 16.59 13.97
C ILE A 221 15.61 15.19 14.51
N ASP A 222 15.47 15.03 15.83
CA ASP A 222 15.52 13.71 16.46
C ASP A 222 14.15 13.02 16.40
N ILE A 223 14.15 11.82 15.82
CA ILE A 223 12.99 10.92 15.76
C ILE A 223 13.30 9.67 16.58
N VAL A 224 12.29 9.18 17.31
CA VAL A 224 12.36 7.92 18.06
C VAL A 224 11.75 6.81 17.20
N PRO A 225 12.54 5.84 16.71
CA PRO A 225 11.99 4.64 16.11
C PRO A 225 11.46 3.69 17.18
N VAL A 226 10.26 3.17 16.97
CA VAL A 226 9.60 2.20 17.86
C VAL A 226 9.20 0.97 17.07
N PHE A 227 9.69 -0.19 17.49
CA PHE A 227 9.28 -1.50 17.00
C PHE A 227 8.28 -2.11 17.99
N ILE A 228 7.10 -2.50 17.52
CA ILE A 228 6.09 -3.20 18.32
C ILE A 228 5.94 -4.62 17.78
N SER A 229 6.24 -5.61 18.63
CA SER A 229 6.04 -7.00 18.27
C SER A 229 4.56 -7.36 18.15
N VAL A 230 4.19 -8.07 17.08
CA VAL A 230 2.86 -8.68 16.91
C VAL A 230 2.84 -10.17 17.31
N ASP A 231 3.96 -10.72 17.77
CA ASP A 231 4.10 -12.14 18.13
C ASP A 231 4.63 -12.35 19.57
N PRO A 232 3.83 -12.00 20.59
CA PRO A 232 4.27 -12.02 21.99
C PRO A 232 4.56 -13.42 22.56
N GLU A 233 4.23 -14.50 21.84
CA GLU A 233 4.51 -15.87 22.28
C GLU A 233 5.97 -16.27 22.07
N ARG A 234 6.63 -15.72 21.03
CA ARG A 234 8.05 -15.97 20.73
C ARG A 234 8.93 -14.77 21.04
N ASP A 235 8.39 -13.57 20.87
CA ASP A 235 9.14 -12.32 21.01
C ASP A 235 9.18 -11.87 22.49
N THR A 236 10.02 -12.57 23.26
CA THR A 236 10.33 -12.21 24.66
C THR A 236 11.07 -10.87 24.76
N ILE A 237 11.14 -10.31 25.96
CA ILE A 237 11.83 -9.03 26.20
C ILE A 237 13.30 -9.12 25.78
N GLU A 238 13.95 -10.23 26.12
CA GLU A 238 15.34 -10.52 25.77
C GLU A 238 15.52 -10.64 24.26
N GLN A 239 14.64 -11.38 23.58
CA GLN A 239 14.68 -11.55 22.12
C GLN A 239 14.51 -10.22 21.40
N VAL A 240 13.50 -9.43 21.79
CA VAL A 240 13.25 -8.10 21.21
C VAL A 240 14.44 -7.17 21.46
N ARG A 241 15.07 -7.25 22.64
CA ARG A 241 16.25 -6.44 22.96
C ARG A 241 17.45 -6.76 22.08
N GLU A 242 17.72 -8.03 21.83
CA GLU A 242 18.81 -8.43 20.93
C GLU A 242 18.50 -7.97 19.51
N TYR A 243 17.29 -8.23 19.04
CA TYR A 243 16.85 -7.84 17.71
C TYR A 243 16.97 -6.34 17.45
N VAL A 244 16.43 -5.48 18.32
CA VAL A 244 16.46 -4.02 18.06
C VAL A 244 17.86 -3.41 18.11
N LYS A 245 18.79 -4.01 18.86
CA LYS A 245 20.18 -3.55 18.96
C LYS A 245 20.96 -3.73 17.66
N GLU A 246 20.58 -4.69 16.83
CA GLU A 246 21.24 -4.97 15.55
C GLU A 246 20.98 -3.87 14.52
N PHE A 247 19.82 -3.19 14.59
CA PHE A 247 19.42 -2.19 13.60
C PHE A 247 19.88 -0.78 13.95
N HIS A 248 19.54 -0.29 15.15
CA HIS A 248 19.83 1.10 15.52
C HIS A 248 19.81 1.32 17.03
N PRO A 249 20.80 2.04 17.62
CA PRO A 249 20.90 2.21 19.08
C PRO A 249 19.76 3.02 19.71
N LYS A 250 19.01 3.80 18.92
CA LYS A 250 17.80 4.52 19.38
C LYS A 250 16.50 3.72 19.18
N LEU A 251 16.54 2.53 18.58
CA LEU A 251 15.35 1.72 18.31
C LEU A 251 14.79 1.14 19.61
N VAL A 252 13.57 1.56 19.93
CA VAL A 252 12.86 1.07 21.11
C VAL A 252 11.98 -0.10 20.71
N GLY A 253 12.34 -1.31 21.14
CA GLY A 253 11.48 -2.48 21.03
C GLY A 253 10.44 -2.53 22.15
N LEU A 254 9.19 -2.83 21.79
CA LEU A 254 8.05 -3.02 22.68
C LEU A 254 7.42 -4.40 22.44
N THR A 255 7.11 -5.10 23.52
CA THR A 255 6.37 -6.36 23.55
C THR A 255 5.35 -6.34 24.70
N GLY A 256 4.59 -7.41 24.90
CA GLY A 256 3.58 -7.48 25.96
C GLY A 256 2.83 -8.80 25.95
N THR A 257 1.71 -8.85 26.67
CA THR A 257 0.80 -9.99 26.63
C THR A 257 0.01 -10.03 25.32
N PRO A 258 -0.48 -11.21 24.88
CA PRO A 258 -1.34 -11.32 23.70
C PRO A 258 -2.54 -10.34 23.69
N ASP A 259 -3.14 -10.08 24.86
CA ASP A 259 -4.24 -9.13 25.00
C ASP A 259 -3.80 -7.67 24.84
N GLU A 260 -2.63 -7.30 25.35
CA GLU A 260 -2.06 -5.95 25.18
C GLU A 260 -1.70 -5.71 23.70
N ILE A 261 -1.03 -6.67 23.05
CA ILE A 261 -0.71 -6.62 21.61
C ILE A 261 -1.97 -6.51 20.77
N LYS A 262 -3.01 -7.31 21.07
CA LYS A 262 -4.30 -7.24 20.38
C LYS A 262 -5.02 -5.91 20.55
N LYS A 263 -4.84 -5.23 21.69
CA LYS A 263 -5.40 -3.89 21.94
C LYS A 263 -4.67 -2.83 21.14
N VAL A 264 -3.33 -2.82 21.16
CA VAL A 264 -2.54 -1.83 20.42
C VAL A 264 -2.69 -2.02 18.91
N ALA A 265 -2.65 -3.26 18.40
CA ALA A 265 -2.88 -3.54 16.98
C ALA A 265 -4.24 -3.01 16.52
N ARG A 266 -5.28 -3.16 17.34
CA ARG A 266 -6.61 -2.59 17.05
C ARG A 266 -6.66 -1.07 17.10
N ALA A 267 -5.99 -0.44 18.06
CA ALA A 267 -5.91 1.01 18.16
C ALA A 267 -5.22 1.62 16.92
N TYR A 268 -4.18 0.95 16.42
CA TYR A 268 -3.43 1.38 15.23
C TYR A 268 -3.99 0.81 13.93
N ARG A 269 -5.09 0.04 13.96
CA ARG A 269 -5.73 -0.60 12.80
C ARG A 269 -4.77 -1.51 12.01
N VAL A 270 -3.83 -2.13 12.71
CA VAL A 270 -2.89 -3.10 12.16
C VAL A 270 -3.55 -4.47 12.12
N TYR A 271 -3.60 -5.05 10.93
CA TYR A 271 -3.94 -6.44 10.75
C TYR A 271 -2.72 -7.31 11.08
N TYR A 272 -2.94 -8.38 11.84
CA TYR A 272 -1.98 -9.45 12.03
C TYR A 272 -2.70 -10.81 12.17
N MET A 273 -2.13 -11.88 11.62
CA MET A 273 -2.67 -13.24 11.69
C MET A 273 -1.53 -14.25 11.69
N LYS A 274 -1.64 -15.28 12.52
CA LYS A 274 -0.70 -16.40 12.50
C LYS A 274 -1.05 -17.35 11.35
N THR A 275 -0.06 -17.74 10.58
CA THR A 275 -0.17 -18.64 9.45
C THR A 275 0.74 -19.84 9.72
N ALA A 276 0.17 -21.04 9.75
CA ALA A 276 0.93 -22.27 9.97
C ALA A 276 1.65 -22.69 8.68
N GLU A 277 2.89 -23.15 8.80
CA GLU A 277 3.65 -23.75 7.71
C GLU A 277 3.81 -25.26 7.94
N GLU A 278 4.02 -26.02 6.85
CA GLU A 278 4.01 -27.49 6.87
C GLU A 278 5.24 -28.10 7.59
N ASP A 279 6.39 -27.40 7.61
CA ASP A 279 7.68 -28.00 8.04
C ASP A 279 8.43 -27.24 9.17
N SER A 280 7.94 -26.09 9.65
CA SER A 280 8.47 -25.43 10.86
C SER A 280 7.54 -24.34 11.39
N ASP A 281 7.92 -23.79 12.55
CA ASP A 281 7.34 -22.64 13.26
C ASP A 281 6.49 -21.67 12.39
N TYR A 282 5.37 -21.22 12.95
CA TYR A 282 4.41 -20.37 12.23
C TYR A 282 5.00 -19.01 11.81
N LEU A 283 4.50 -18.44 10.72
CA LEU A 283 4.72 -17.04 10.37
C LEU A 283 3.55 -16.18 10.85
N VAL A 284 3.78 -14.88 10.92
CA VAL A 284 2.73 -13.91 11.23
C VAL A 284 2.59 -12.96 10.05
N ASP A 285 1.49 -13.07 9.32
CA ASP A 285 1.11 -12.07 8.33
C ASP A 285 0.75 -10.77 9.06
N HIS A 286 1.40 -9.66 8.73
CA HIS A 286 1.08 -8.36 9.32
C HIS A 286 1.15 -7.21 8.32
N SER A 287 0.56 -6.08 8.70
CA SER A 287 0.58 -4.87 7.87
C SER A 287 2.00 -4.25 7.84
N ILE A 288 2.57 -4.09 6.64
CA ILE A 288 3.91 -3.51 6.43
C ILE A 288 3.79 -1.99 6.31
N VAL A 289 3.57 -1.33 7.45
CA VAL A 289 3.29 0.10 7.53
C VAL A 289 4.05 0.74 8.71
N MET A 290 4.68 1.88 8.46
CA MET A 290 5.27 2.75 9.48
C MET A 290 4.34 3.95 9.72
N TYR A 291 4.05 4.25 10.99
CA TYR A 291 3.20 5.37 11.40
C TYR A 291 4.05 6.51 11.96
N LEU A 292 3.95 7.69 11.36
CA LEU A 292 4.50 8.92 11.91
C LEU A 292 3.53 9.51 12.93
N MET A 293 3.99 9.58 14.17
CA MET A 293 3.28 10.17 15.30
C MET A 293 3.94 11.50 15.67
N ASP A 294 3.13 12.50 15.96
CA ASP A 294 3.61 13.81 16.41
C ASP A 294 4.04 13.79 17.89
N PRO A 295 4.61 14.89 18.43
CA PRO A 295 4.99 14.99 19.84
C PRO A 295 3.84 14.83 20.84
N ASN A 296 2.57 14.87 20.42
CA ASN A 296 1.42 14.59 21.27
C ASN A 296 0.96 13.13 21.17
N MET A 297 1.66 12.30 20.40
CA MET A 297 1.29 10.94 20.00
C MET A 297 0.00 10.88 19.20
N GLU A 298 -0.28 11.92 18.41
CA GLU A 298 -1.33 11.87 17.40
C GLU A 298 -0.79 11.39 16.06
N PHE A 299 -1.58 10.60 15.36
CA PHE A 299 -1.26 10.15 14.01
C PHE A 299 -1.16 11.33 13.02
N VAL A 300 -0.08 11.34 12.23
CA VAL A 300 0.17 12.32 11.18
C VAL A 300 0.04 11.70 9.80
N LYS A 301 0.84 10.67 9.53
CA LYS A 301 0.95 10.06 8.21
C LYS A 301 1.46 8.64 8.32
N PHE A 302 1.10 7.79 7.37
CA PHE A 302 1.64 6.44 7.25
C PHE A 302 2.57 6.34 6.04
N PHE A 303 3.56 5.46 6.13
CA PHE A 303 4.49 5.11 5.07
C PHE A 303 4.46 3.59 4.89
N GLY A 304 4.05 3.12 3.72
CA GLY A 304 4.05 1.69 3.39
C GLY A 304 5.39 1.22 2.81
N LYS A 305 5.49 -0.10 2.57
CA LYS A 305 6.65 -0.78 1.97
C LYS A 305 7.25 -0.09 0.74
N ASN A 306 6.42 0.48 -0.14
CA ASN A 306 6.82 1.09 -1.41
C ASN A 306 7.70 2.35 -1.26
N ASN A 307 7.87 2.89 -0.06
CA ASN A 307 8.75 4.03 0.18
C ASN A 307 10.20 3.54 0.29
N ASP A 308 11.11 4.19 -0.42
CA ASP A 308 12.55 4.05 -0.21
C ASP A 308 13.04 4.97 0.92
N VAL A 309 14.31 4.84 1.28
CA VAL A 309 14.92 5.65 2.37
C VAL A 309 14.77 7.15 2.10
N ASN A 310 14.95 7.60 0.86
CA ASN A 310 14.90 9.03 0.53
C ASN A 310 13.46 9.56 0.57
N SER A 311 12.50 8.85 -0.01
CA SER A 311 11.08 9.26 0.05
C SER A 311 10.54 9.24 1.47
N LEU A 312 10.96 8.28 2.29
CA LEU A 312 10.63 8.26 3.73
C LEU A 312 11.22 9.49 4.44
N THR A 313 12.52 9.75 4.25
CA THR A 313 13.22 10.91 4.83
C THR A 313 12.55 12.23 4.46
N ASP A 314 12.41 12.50 3.16
CA ASP A 314 11.89 13.77 2.65
C ASP A 314 10.39 13.92 2.99
N GLY A 315 9.65 12.80 2.96
CA GLY A 315 8.27 12.74 3.40
C GLY A 315 8.09 13.14 4.86
N VAL A 316 8.90 12.56 5.76
CA VAL A 316 8.84 12.90 7.19
C VAL A 316 9.25 14.35 7.44
N ILE A 317 10.35 14.83 6.86
CA ILE A 317 10.80 16.22 7.00
C ILE A 317 9.72 17.21 6.55
N LYS A 318 9.05 16.90 5.44
CA LYS A 318 7.95 17.71 4.90
C LYS A 318 6.79 17.81 5.90
N GLU A 319 6.30 16.69 6.43
CA GLU A 319 5.18 16.69 7.37
C GLU A 319 5.52 17.44 8.67
N ILE A 320 6.75 17.28 9.18
CA ILE A 320 7.20 17.98 10.38
C ILE A 320 7.29 19.50 10.13
N SER A 321 7.81 19.89 8.97
CA SER A 321 7.94 21.30 8.59
C SER A 321 6.59 21.99 8.39
N GLN A 322 5.60 21.26 7.86
CA GLN A 322 4.24 21.78 7.66
C GLN A 322 3.51 22.03 8.97
N ARG A 323 3.76 21.24 10.01
CA ARG A 323 3.14 21.38 11.34
C ARG A 323 3.82 22.37 12.28
N LYS A 324 5.05 22.77 11.96
CA LYS A 324 5.76 23.84 12.69
C LYS A 324 5.33 25.25 12.26
N LYS A 325 4.69 25.39 11.09
CA LYS A 325 4.13 26.64 10.58
C LYS A 325 2.73 26.88 11.13
#